data_AF-A0A387H4F9-F1
#
_entry.id   AF-A0A387H4F9-F1
#
_cell.length_a   1.000
_cell.length_b   1.000
_cell.length_c   1.000
_cell.angle_alpha   90.00
_cell.angle_beta   90.00
_cell.angle_gamma   90.00
#
_symmetry.space_group_name_H-M   'P 1'
#
loop_
_entity.id
_entity.type
_entity.pdbx_description
1 polymer ?
#
loop_
_entity_poly.entity_id
_entity_poly.type
_entity_poly.pdbx_seq_one_letter_code
_entity_poly.pdbx_strand_id
1 'polypeptide(L)'
;MFADFQHAMPSDLPDYWVNGYLPFNTPRGRLIERGRPTTNAEDMINQVGMGETIHSFPSHVTRHWGMPNISWVPVPELAALSYALVWRTESENDAIRALADTVRELGTFQF
;
A
#
# COMPACT_ATOMS: atom_id res chain seq x y z
N MET A 1 16.79 8.00 -2.45
CA MET A 1 15.95 7.74 -3.64
C MET A 1 14.47 7.93 -3.32
N PHE A 2 13.88 7.13 -2.42
CA PHE A 2 12.42 7.16 -2.17
C PHE A 2 11.87 8.56 -1.82
N ALA A 3 12.50 9.28 -0.90
CA ALA A 3 12.08 10.64 -0.51
C ALA A 3 12.65 11.77 -1.41
N ASP A 4 13.30 11.44 -2.54
CA ASP A 4 13.79 12.48 -3.48
C ASP A 4 12.71 12.87 -4.51
N PHE A 5 11.55 12.22 -4.45
CA PHE A 5 10.42 12.44 -5.34
C PHE A 5 9.15 12.67 -4.52
N GLN A 6 8.18 13.39 -5.10
CA GLN A 6 6.85 13.54 -4.53
C GLN A 6 6.08 12.22 -4.63
N HIS A 7 5.24 11.95 -3.61
CA HIS A 7 4.36 10.80 -3.55
C HIS A 7 2.89 11.21 -3.55
N ALA A 8 2.06 10.48 -4.29
CA ALA A 8 0.62 10.59 -4.19
C ALA A 8 0.12 10.34 -2.75
N MET A 9 -0.95 11.04 -2.36
CA MET A 9 -1.49 11.01 -1.01
C MET A 9 -3.03 10.96 -1.06
N PRO A 10 -3.68 10.04 -0.32
CA PRO A 10 -5.14 9.99 -0.27
C PRO A 10 -5.70 11.20 0.50
N SER A 11 -6.77 11.83 0.02
CA SER A 11 -7.43 12.87 0.80
C SER A 11 -8.24 12.25 1.97
N ASP A 12 -8.39 13.02 3.05
CA ASP A 12 -9.38 12.76 4.10
C ASP A 12 -9.22 11.44 4.89
N LEU A 13 -7.99 10.94 5.02
CA LEU A 13 -7.68 9.78 5.89
C LEU A 13 -6.91 10.21 7.15
N PRO A 14 -7.10 9.52 8.29
CA PRO A 14 -6.31 9.79 9.49
C PRO A 14 -4.81 9.55 9.28
N ASP A 15 -3.98 10.47 9.77
CA ASP A 15 -2.52 10.41 9.62
C ASP A 15 -1.91 9.08 10.04
N TYR A 16 -2.42 8.46 11.11
CA TYR A 16 -1.87 7.18 11.59
C TYR A 16 -2.15 6.02 10.60
N TRP A 17 -3.28 6.05 9.89
CA TRP A 17 -3.58 5.09 8.82
C TRP A 17 -2.66 5.32 7.63
N VAL A 18 -2.57 6.58 7.19
CA VAL A 18 -1.73 6.95 6.06
C VAL A 18 -0.28 6.58 6.36
N ASN A 19 0.25 6.92 7.54
CA ASN A 19 1.64 6.62 7.91
C ASN A 19 1.94 5.11 7.98
N GLY A 20 0.95 4.28 8.34
CA GLY A 20 1.10 2.82 8.34
C GLY A 20 1.22 2.21 6.94
N TYR A 21 0.64 2.86 5.93
CA TYR A 21 0.67 2.41 4.54
C TYR A 21 1.74 3.13 3.70
N LEU A 22 1.80 4.45 3.84
CA LEU A 22 2.70 5.41 3.20
C LEU A 22 3.38 6.25 4.28
N PRO A 23 4.56 5.85 4.77
CA PRO A 23 5.27 6.61 5.80
C PRO A 23 5.48 8.07 5.40
N PHE A 24 5.35 9.00 6.36
CA PHE A 24 5.67 10.42 6.14
C PHE A 24 7.17 10.69 6.13
N ASN A 25 7.94 9.79 6.72
CA ASN A 25 9.39 9.87 6.79
C ASN A 25 10.00 8.54 6.34
N THR A 26 11.14 8.61 5.68
CA THR A 26 11.99 7.43 5.44
C THR A 26 12.46 6.84 6.78
N PRO A 27 12.93 5.58 6.81
CA PRO A 27 13.50 4.98 8.01
C PRO A 27 14.66 5.77 8.63
N ARG A 28 15.36 6.60 7.83
CA ARG A 28 16.45 7.48 8.28
C ARG A 28 15.98 8.88 8.68
N GLY A 29 14.66 9.11 8.77
CA GLY A 29 14.06 10.36 9.26
C GLY A 29 13.90 11.46 8.22
N ARG A 30 14.21 11.22 6.94
CA ARG A 30 13.99 12.22 5.88
C ARG A 30 12.51 12.32 5.53
N LEU A 31 11.94 13.52 5.55
CA LEU A 31 10.57 13.82 5.14
C LEU A 31 10.33 13.39 3.68
N ILE A 32 9.17 12.79 3.42
CA ILE A 32 8.69 12.45 2.08
C ILE A 32 7.68 13.50 1.65
N GLU A 33 7.97 14.22 0.57
CA GLU A 33 7.07 15.23 0.03
C GLU A 33 5.80 14.60 -0.54
N ARG A 34 4.65 15.22 -0.28
CA ARG A 34 3.35 14.78 -0.82
C ARG A 34 2.98 15.64 -2.01
N GLY A 35 2.67 14.98 -3.12
CA GLY A 35 2.24 15.61 -4.35
C GLY A 35 0.73 15.86 -4.37
N ARG A 36 0.17 15.83 -5.58
CA ARG A 36 -1.28 15.99 -5.82
C ARG A 36 -2.07 14.90 -5.05
N PRO A 37 -3.14 15.27 -4.33
CA PRO A 37 -4.01 14.28 -3.71
C PRO A 37 -4.64 13.35 -4.74
N THR A 38 -4.78 12.08 -4.38
CA THR A 38 -5.43 11.05 -5.19
C THR A 38 -6.72 10.62 -4.54
N THR A 39 -7.76 10.40 -5.35
CA THR A 39 -9.07 9.95 -4.83
C THR A 39 -9.19 8.43 -4.77
N ASN A 40 -8.47 7.72 -5.63
CA ASN A 40 -8.45 6.27 -5.71
C ASN A 40 -7.16 5.75 -6.38
N ALA A 41 -7.03 4.43 -6.46
CA ALA A 41 -5.86 3.76 -7.01
C ALA A 41 -5.69 3.96 -8.53
N GLU A 42 -6.78 4.16 -9.28
CA GLU A 42 -6.74 4.41 -10.73
C GLU A 42 -6.22 5.82 -11.04
N ASP A 43 -6.69 6.85 -10.32
CA ASP A 43 -6.16 8.22 -10.40
C ASP A 43 -4.68 8.22 -10.01
N MET A 44 -4.31 7.52 -8.94
CA MET A 44 -2.91 7.38 -8.52
C MET A 44 -2.03 6.76 -9.62
N ILE A 45 -2.46 5.66 -10.23
CA ILE A 45 -1.60 4.96 -11.21
C ILE A 45 -1.50 5.73 -12.51
N ASN A 46 -2.52 6.52 -12.85
CA ASN A 46 -2.47 7.46 -13.96
C ASN A 46 -1.43 8.56 -13.72
N GLN A 47 -1.37 9.15 -12.51
CA GLN A 47 -0.34 10.16 -12.18
C GLN A 47 1.09 9.59 -12.33
N VAL A 48 1.30 8.34 -11.87
CA VAL A 48 2.58 7.63 -12.06
C VAL A 48 2.87 7.40 -13.55
N GLY A 49 1.88 6.93 -14.30
CA GLY A 49 2.00 6.66 -15.74
C GLY A 49 2.29 7.91 -16.59
N MET A 50 1.87 9.09 -16.12
CA MET A 50 2.17 10.40 -16.73
C MET A 50 3.52 10.98 -16.27
N GLY A 51 4.21 10.34 -15.33
CA GLY A 51 5.48 10.81 -14.79
C GLY A 51 5.38 11.98 -13.80
N GLU A 52 4.19 12.22 -13.24
CA GLU A 52 3.94 13.33 -12.32
C GLU A 52 4.41 13.03 -10.89
N THR A 53 4.45 11.75 -10.51
CA THR A 53 4.77 11.30 -9.15
C THR A 53 5.33 9.88 -9.16
N ILE A 54 5.91 9.44 -8.04
CA ILE A 54 6.14 8.02 -7.76
C ILE A 54 5.22 7.57 -6.62
N HIS A 55 5.01 6.26 -6.48
CA HIS A 55 4.22 5.73 -5.37
C HIS A 55 4.66 4.32 -4.98
N SER A 56 4.84 4.07 -3.68
CA SER A 56 4.99 2.69 -3.18
C SER A 56 3.63 2.01 -3.15
N PHE A 57 3.54 0.82 -3.71
CA PHE A 57 2.31 0.04 -3.74
C PHE A 57 2.57 -1.41 -3.31
N PRO A 58 1.56 -2.13 -2.78
CA PRO A 58 1.70 -3.53 -2.40
C PRO A 58 2.20 -4.37 -3.57
N SER A 59 3.24 -5.18 -3.33
CA SER A 59 3.92 -5.95 -4.38
C SER A 59 3.00 -6.85 -5.20
N HIS A 60 1.93 -7.39 -4.58
CA HIS A 60 0.97 -8.26 -5.25
C HIS A 60 0.30 -7.65 -6.48
N VAL A 61 0.21 -6.32 -6.55
CA VAL A 61 -0.45 -5.60 -7.65
C VAL A 61 0.29 -5.78 -8.98
N THR A 62 1.61 -6.01 -8.94
CA THR A 62 2.41 -6.24 -10.15
C THR A 62 1.97 -7.49 -10.94
N ARG A 63 1.26 -8.45 -10.30
CA ARG A 63 0.66 -9.61 -10.99
C ARG A 63 -0.60 -9.25 -11.77
N HIS A 64 -1.25 -8.15 -11.43
CA HIS A 64 -2.56 -7.77 -11.96
C HIS A 64 -2.49 -6.55 -12.88
N TRP A 65 -1.51 -5.67 -12.66
CA TRP A 65 -1.36 -4.42 -13.42
C TRP A 65 -0.21 -4.54 -14.43
N GLY A 66 -0.53 -5.07 -15.61
CA GLY A 66 0.38 -5.19 -16.75
C GLY A 66 0.57 -3.89 -17.52
N MET A 67 1.04 -2.83 -16.85
CA MET A 67 1.20 -1.50 -17.45
C MET A 67 2.61 -1.33 -18.04
N PRO A 68 2.77 -1.27 -19.38
CA PRO A 68 4.08 -1.30 -20.03
C PRO A 68 4.88 0.00 -19.88
N ASN A 69 4.22 1.11 -19.56
CA ASN A 69 4.84 2.42 -19.35
C ASN A 69 5.27 2.67 -17.90
N ILE A 70 5.12 1.69 -17.00
CA ILE A 70 5.44 1.81 -15.57
C ILE A 70 6.53 0.82 -15.20
N SER A 71 7.52 1.29 -14.46
CA SER A 71 8.57 0.44 -13.88
C SER A 71 8.27 0.18 -12.40
N TRP A 72 8.16 -1.10 -12.04
CA TRP A 72 8.01 -1.54 -10.66
C TRP A 72 9.38 -1.78 -10.04
N VAL A 73 9.73 -0.99 -9.02
CA VAL A 73 11.03 -1.07 -8.34
C VAL A 73 10.82 -1.47 -6.88
N PRO A 74 11.45 -2.56 -6.40
CA PRO A 74 11.40 -2.92 -4.98
C PRO A 74 11.97 -1.82 -4.09
N VAL A 75 11.36 -1.59 -2.93
CA VAL A 75 11.82 -0.62 -1.93
C VAL A 75 12.09 -1.37 -0.61
N PRO A 76 13.29 -1.95 -0.42
CA PRO A 76 13.58 -2.86 0.70
C PRO A 76 13.61 -2.18 2.07
N GLU A 77 13.75 -0.85 2.10
CA GLU A 77 13.82 -0.12 3.36
C GLU A 77 12.43 0.10 3.99
N LEU A 78 11.34 -0.13 3.26
CA LEU A 78 10.00 -0.04 3.79
C LEU A 78 9.60 -1.33 4.50
N ALA A 79 8.84 -1.19 5.59
CA ALA A 79 8.26 -2.32 6.28
C ALA A 79 7.24 -3.04 5.37
N ALA A 80 7.10 -4.35 5.56
CA ALA A 80 6.07 -5.13 4.88
C ALA A 80 4.68 -4.64 5.31
N LEU A 81 3.79 -4.44 4.32
CA LEU A 81 2.39 -4.13 4.59
C LEU A 81 1.70 -5.34 5.20
N SER A 82 1.04 -5.12 6.34
CA SER A 82 0.28 -6.16 7.03
C SER A 82 -1.20 -6.07 6.64
N TYR A 83 -1.78 -7.22 6.31
CA TYR A 83 -3.21 -7.35 6.06
C TYR A 83 -3.84 -8.14 7.19
N ALA A 84 -5.02 -7.72 7.63
CA ALA A 84 -5.77 -8.38 8.69
C ALA A 84 -7.21 -8.60 8.24
N LEU A 85 -7.77 -9.75 8.62
CA LEU A 85 -9.20 -9.97 8.60
C LEU A 85 -9.80 -9.28 9.82
N VAL A 86 -10.83 -8.47 9.60
CA VAL A 86 -11.52 -7.73 10.67
C VAL A 86 -13.01 -8.02 10.60
N TRP A 87 -13.60 -8.42 11.72
CA TRP A 87 -15.04 -8.62 11.87
C TRP A 87 -15.51 -8.10 13.22
N ARG A 88 -16.81 -7.85 13.31
CA ARG A 88 -17.49 -7.54 14.58
C ARG A 88 -17.58 -8.81 15.41
N THR A 89 -17.24 -8.72 16.70
CA THR A 89 -17.26 -9.87 17.62
C THR A 89 -18.65 -10.53 17.66
N GLU A 90 -19.72 -9.74 17.67
CA GLU A 90 -21.10 -10.24 17.68
C GLU A 90 -21.50 -10.98 16.39
N SER A 91 -20.75 -10.81 15.30
CA SER A 91 -21.00 -11.47 14.01
C SER A 91 -20.15 -12.72 13.81
N GLU A 92 -19.26 -13.07 14.76
CA GLU A 92 -18.41 -14.23 14.63
C GLU A 92 -19.23 -15.53 14.50
N ASN A 93 -18.86 -16.35 13.53
CA ASN A 93 -19.50 -17.63 13.25
C ASN A 93 -18.48 -18.62 12.68
N ASP A 94 -18.91 -19.87 12.48
CA ASP A 94 -18.03 -20.95 12.05
C ASP A 94 -17.41 -20.71 10.67
N ALA A 95 -18.11 -20.03 9.76
CA ALA A 95 -17.56 -19.69 8.44
C ALA A 95 -16.44 -18.64 8.53
N ILE A 96 -16.60 -17.62 9.39
CA ILE A 96 -15.55 -16.63 9.64
C ILE A 96 -14.32 -17.29 10.29
N ARG A 97 -14.53 -18.17 11.27
CA ARG A 97 -13.43 -18.91 11.90
C ARG A 97 -12.69 -19.79 10.89
N ALA A 98 -13.41 -20.54 10.08
CA ALA A 98 -12.81 -21.37 9.03
C ALA A 98 -12.00 -20.55 8.02
N LEU A 99 -12.49 -19.36 7.61
CA LEU A 99 -11.72 -18.45 6.77
C LEU A 99 -10.45 -17.96 7.48
N ALA A 100 -10.56 -17.54 8.74
CA ALA A 100 -9.41 -17.07 9.51
C ALA A 100 -8.35 -18.18 9.66
N ASP A 101 -8.77 -19.42 9.92
CA ASP A 101 -7.87 -20.57 10.00
C ASP A 101 -7.20 -20.86 8.66
N THR A 102 -7.96 -20.84 7.56
CA THR A 102 -7.40 -20.98 6.21
C THR A 102 -6.34 -19.92 5.92
N VAL A 103 -6.60 -18.65 6.25
CA VAL A 103 -5.63 -17.56 6.05
C VAL A 103 -4.38 -17.76 6.92
N ARG A 104 -4.52 -18.24 8.16
CA ARG A 104 -3.37 -18.56 9.02
C ARG A 104 -2.54 -19.73 8.46
N GLU A 105 -3.20 -20.76 7.93
CA GLU A 105 -2.54 -21.91 7.30
C GLU A 105 -1.76 -21.51 6.05
N LEU A 106 -2.31 -20.64 5.21
CA LEU A 106 -1.63 -20.10 4.02
C LEU A 106 -0.44 -19.20 4.39
N GLY A 107 -0.51 -18.53 5.54
CA GLY A 107 0.57 -17.71 6.06
C GLY A 107 0.85 -16.43 5.25
N THR A 108 2.05 -15.90 5.39
CA THR A 108 2.46 -14.65 4.71
C THR A 108 2.68 -14.90 3.22
N PHE A 109 2.03 -14.08 2.39
CA PHE A 109 2.30 -14.06 0.96
C PHE A 109 3.74 -13.59 0.68
N GLN A 110 4.53 -14.45 0.02
CA GLN A 110 5.88 -14.12 -0.42
C GLN A 110 5.87 -13.79 -1.92
N PHE A 111 6.63 -12.75 -2.28
CA PHE A 111 6.77 -12.29 -3.65
C PHE A 111 8.06 -12.79 -4.29
#